data_AF-A0A7X1I4P6-F1
#
_entry.id   AF-A0A7X1I4P6-F1
#
_cell.length_a   1.000
_cell.length_b   1.000
_cell.length_c   1.000
_cell.angle_alpha   90.00
_cell.angle_beta   90.00
_cell.angle_gamma   90.00
#
_symmetry.space_group_name_H-M   'P 1'
#
loop_
_entity.id
_entity.type
_entity.pdbx_description
1 polymer ?
#
loop_
_entity_poly.entity_id
_entity_poly.type
_entity_poly.pdbx_seq_one_letter_code
_entity_poly.pdbx_strand_id
1 'polypeptide(L)'
;MYEFEPASPTYAISDTIVEHQLHGRDRTRADLPGGYRLTLRTRELHGQLEAALFAPSPTGPARICTARISAHTPTPVTSRILDTVTRYAPALPDARDAHPPLQDVARMLTTGAAFQRPGEPGLLIQFGHAEAWLEGRRLSVTLGSPGSGLSLVLGGPWDAPSTARLTAAVLHELTGAGQLADEVASLLEPGAWQVLSDQWHPDAALILPSTRRPDPEDPLGRRISRALREVQHHLRAARPDWDFQELIAVEGSAVALRVTARDRAVPRLVRKVVSDGAHGPDELGNTRTTFTPAVLPALPCGAPARPSGEGPSLDLHVAPKNERYSYGVKLDLGNWAYVLDAQAVVYGPGWYPFHEHVTRREKDPTAPLNDREVPTGRTVPARVRISPDVEDRAWGNEYVQLTPVDHRVEARLHLYAGRENACTLVRTITLEIDLRAKRVMLPAQLPAALRHQAEVKGRRILDLLMAARRERRRGVSEPRAVLGPWQRGAPPSADA
;
A
#
# COMPACT_ATOMS: atom_id res chain seq x y z
N MET A 1 35.85 -39.56 14.00
CA MET A 1 34.68 -39.00 13.30
C MET A 1 34.31 -37.75 14.10
N TYR A 2 34.81 -36.60 13.68
CA TYR A 2 34.56 -35.32 14.36
C TYR A 2 33.22 -34.79 13.85
N GLU A 3 32.24 -34.70 14.75
CA GLU A 3 30.96 -34.04 14.48
C GLU A 3 31.24 -32.57 14.17
N PHE A 4 30.73 -32.13 13.02
CA PHE A 4 30.77 -30.74 12.60
C PHE A 4 29.74 -29.99 13.46
N GLU A 5 30.17 -29.42 14.59
CA GLU A 5 29.32 -28.49 15.34
C GLU A 5 29.06 -27.26 14.44
N PRO A 6 27.79 -26.88 14.18
CA PRO A 6 27.50 -25.65 13.45
C PRO A 6 28.04 -24.47 14.26
N ALA A 7 28.89 -23.65 13.64
CA ALA A 7 29.44 -22.45 14.25
C ALA A 7 28.30 -21.62 14.86
N SER A 8 28.39 -21.39 16.17
CA SER A 8 27.38 -20.62 16.90
C SER A 8 27.11 -19.29 16.18
N PRO A 9 25.85 -18.84 16.03
CA PRO A 9 25.50 -17.62 15.28
C PRO A 9 26.25 -16.37 15.76
N THR A 10 26.74 -16.41 16.99
CA THR A 10 27.64 -15.43 17.61
C THR A 10 28.97 -15.28 16.87
N TYR A 11 29.57 -16.38 16.42
CA TYR A 11 30.83 -16.38 15.66
C TYR A 11 30.61 -15.82 14.26
N ALA A 12 29.57 -16.23 13.53
CA ALA A 12 29.30 -15.71 12.19
C ALA A 12 29.10 -14.19 12.16
N ILE A 13 28.41 -13.60 13.17
CA ILE A 13 28.20 -12.16 13.26
C ILE A 13 29.46 -11.41 13.68
N SER A 14 30.22 -11.95 14.63
CA SER A 14 31.53 -11.40 15.00
C SER A 14 32.50 -11.46 13.82
N ASP A 15 32.54 -12.58 13.11
CA ASP A 15 33.37 -12.82 11.93
C ASP A 15 32.94 -11.94 10.77
N THR A 16 31.65 -11.68 10.55
CA THR A 16 31.22 -10.76 9.49
C THR A 16 31.52 -9.30 9.82
N ILE A 17 31.49 -8.91 11.09
CA ILE A 17 31.89 -7.56 11.53
C ILE A 17 33.41 -7.39 11.46
N VAL A 18 34.17 -8.45 11.78
CA VAL A 18 35.63 -8.49 11.68
C VAL A 18 36.08 -8.58 10.20
N GLU A 19 35.45 -9.41 9.37
CA GLU A 19 35.69 -9.53 7.92
C GLU A 19 35.38 -8.23 7.18
N HIS A 20 34.37 -7.47 7.61
CA HIS A 20 34.06 -6.21 6.95
C HIS A 20 35.06 -5.09 7.25
N GLN A 21 35.95 -5.23 8.24
CA GLN A 21 36.94 -4.18 8.51
C GLN A 21 38.41 -4.59 8.75
N LEU A 22 38.80 -5.79 9.17
CA LEU A 22 40.24 -6.13 9.35
C LEU A 22 40.49 -7.66 9.43
N HIS A 23 41.48 -8.13 8.65
CA HIS A 23 42.10 -9.45 8.82
C HIS A 23 42.75 -9.56 10.22
N GLY A 24 42.26 -10.46 11.08
CA GLY A 24 42.94 -10.77 12.34
C GLY A 24 42.13 -11.66 13.28
N ARG A 25 42.73 -12.77 13.71
CA ARG A 25 42.15 -13.83 14.54
C ARG A 25 41.85 -13.42 16.00
N ASP A 26 40.83 -14.09 16.54
CA ASP A 26 40.53 -14.45 17.94
C ASP A 26 40.02 -13.40 18.96
N ARG A 27 38.84 -13.76 19.53
CA ARG A 27 38.22 -13.42 20.85
C ARG A 27 37.22 -12.24 20.99
N THR A 28 36.34 -12.42 21.98
CA THR A 28 35.06 -11.79 22.38
C THR A 28 35.09 -10.29 22.76
N ARG A 29 36.06 -9.50 22.30
CA ARG A 29 36.14 -8.06 22.57
C ARG A 29 37.06 -7.43 21.54
N ALA A 30 36.50 -6.77 20.54
CA ALA A 30 37.28 -6.07 19.51
C ALA A 30 37.21 -4.55 19.75
N ASP A 31 38.37 -3.93 19.87
CA ASP A 31 38.54 -2.50 19.73
C ASP A 31 38.64 -2.19 18.22
N LEU A 32 37.69 -1.42 17.70
CA LEU A 32 37.58 -1.03 16.30
C LEU A 32 38.38 0.27 16.03
N PRO A 33 38.81 0.52 14.77
CA PRO A 33 39.56 1.73 14.40
C PRO A 33 38.85 3.01 14.87
N GLY A 34 39.61 3.96 15.41
CA GLY A 34 39.05 5.21 15.94
C GLY A 34 38.50 5.11 17.36
N GLY A 35 38.84 4.06 18.13
CA GLY A 35 38.60 3.88 19.57
C GLY A 35 37.19 3.40 19.95
N TYR A 36 36.49 2.82 18.98
CA TYR A 36 35.17 2.22 19.16
C TYR A 36 35.34 0.84 19.82
N ARG A 37 34.38 0.43 20.66
CA ARG A 37 34.40 -0.85 21.36
C ARG A 37 33.07 -1.55 21.14
N LEU A 38 33.11 -2.79 20.66
CA LEU A 38 31.91 -3.62 20.50
C LEU A 38 31.86 -4.66 21.63
N THR A 39 30.73 -4.76 22.32
CA THR A 39 30.47 -5.81 23.31
C THR A 39 29.31 -6.66 22.83
N LEU A 40 29.59 -7.92 22.51
CA LEU A 40 28.59 -8.92 22.17
C LEU A 40 28.29 -9.78 23.41
N ARG A 41 27.00 -9.95 23.74
CA ARG A 41 26.53 -10.83 24.81
C ARG A 41 25.37 -11.68 24.29
N THR A 42 25.47 -12.99 24.47
CA THR A 42 24.34 -13.91 24.30
C THR A 42 23.82 -14.27 25.68
N ARG A 43 22.52 -14.08 25.93
CA ARG A 43 21.94 -14.34 27.25
C ARG A 43 21.47 -15.77 27.46
N GLU A 44 21.21 -16.54 26.39
CA GLU A 44 20.72 -17.92 26.46
C GLU A 44 21.14 -18.72 25.22
N LEU A 45 21.18 -20.05 25.33
CA LEU A 45 21.68 -20.97 24.30
C LEU A 45 21.01 -20.79 22.92
N HIS A 46 19.82 -20.16 22.82
CA HIS A 46 19.08 -19.97 21.56
C HIS A 46 18.37 -18.61 21.38
N GLY A 47 18.67 -17.57 22.16
CA GLY A 47 17.73 -16.45 22.32
C GLY A 47 17.99 -15.17 21.53
N GLN A 48 18.93 -14.35 22.00
CA GLN A 48 19.09 -12.96 21.55
C GLN A 48 20.56 -12.55 21.63
N LEU A 49 21.06 -11.89 20.57
CA LEU A 49 22.38 -11.30 20.52
C LEU A 49 22.31 -9.83 20.93
N GLU A 50 22.86 -9.49 22.09
CA GLU A 50 23.00 -8.09 22.51
C GLU A 50 24.36 -7.56 22.04
N ALA A 51 24.35 -6.55 21.19
CA ALA A 51 25.52 -5.87 20.64
C ALA A 51 25.58 -4.42 21.13
N ALA A 52 26.42 -4.11 22.11
CA ALA A 52 26.66 -2.75 22.54
C ALA A 52 27.87 -2.16 21.81
N LEU A 53 27.63 -1.14 20.99
CA LEU A 53 28.66 -0.38 20.31
C LEU A 53 28.95 0.90 21.10
N PHE A 54 30.18 1.01 21.58
CA PHE A 54 30.74 2.17 22.22
C PHE A 54 31.58 2.90 21.18
N ALA A 55 31.40 4.20 21.02
CA ALA A 55 32.18 5.00 20.10
C ALA A 55 32.78 6.20 20.86
N PRO A 56 34.06 6.53 20.70
CA PRO A 56 34.67 7.60 21.47
C PRO A 56 34.29 8.95 20.85
N SER A 57 34.16 9.96 21.70
CA SER A 57 34.05 11.35 21.28
C SER A 57 35.41 12.03 21.48
N PRO A 58 35.95 12.77 20.50
CA PRO A 58 37.21 13.48 20.66
C PRO A 58 37.14 14.64 21.67
N THR A 59 35.94 15.06 22.10
CA THR A 59 35.75 16.22 23.00
C THR A 59 34.63 16.06 24.05
N GLY A 60 34.13 14.84 24.31
CA GLY A 60 32.98 14.64 25.21
C GLY A 60 32.78 13.19 25.73
N PRO A 61 31.67 12.92 26.46
CA PRO A 61 31.37 11.58 26.96
C PRO A 61 31.20 10.57 25.82
N ALA A 62 31.58 9.32 26.09
CA ALA A 62 31.54 8.24 25.09
C ALA A 62 30.13 8.07 24.52
N ARG A 63 30.06 7.89 23.19
CA ARG A 63 28.86 7.55 22.45
C ARG A 63 28.48 6.12 22.82
N ILE A 64 27.29 5.89 23.36
CA ILE A 64 26.82 4.53 23.69
C ILE A 64 25.60 4.27 22.83
N CYS A 65 25.78 3.44 21.80
CA CYS A 65 24.68 2.84 21.08
C CYS A 65 24.55 1.39 21.53
N THR A 66 23.48 1.08 22.25
CA THR A 66 23.17 -0.32 22.56
C THR A 66 22.23 -0.82 21.48
N ALA A 67 22.68 -1.79 20.69
CA ALA A 67 21.88 -2.52 19.71
C ALA A 67 21.50 -3.89 20.28
N ARG A 68 20.22 -4.18 20.44
CA ARG A 68 19.75 -5.54 20.73
C ARG A 68 19.26 -6.17 19.45
N ILE A 69 19.86 -7.27 19.02
CA ILE A 69 19.62 -7.90 17.72
C ILE A 69 19.10 -9.32 17.96
N SER A 70 17.94 -9.64 17.39
CA SER A 70 17.42 -11.00 17.44
C SER A 70 18.37 -11.99 16.73
N ALA A 71 18.51 -13.21 17.26
CA ALA A 71 19.36 -14.26 16.70
C ALA A 71 18.95 -14.70 15.28
N HIS A 72 17.74 -14.32 14.84
CA HIS A 72 17.20 -14.64 13.52
C HIS A 72 17.55 -13.58 12.45
N THR A 73 18.23 -12.49 12.81
CA THR A 73 18.58 -11.42 11.86
C THR A 73 19.71 -11.88 10.96
N PRO A 74 19.56 -11.84 9.61
CA PRO A 74 20.63 -12.22 8.70
C PRO A 74 21.90 -11.41 8.97
N THR A 75 23.04 -12.10 8.98
CA THR A 75 24.34 -11.49 9.32
C THR A 75 24.75 -10.32 8.41
N PRO A 76 24.58 -10.38 7.07
CA PRO A 76 24.92 -9.24 6.20
C PRO A 76 24.07 -7.99 6.49
N VAL A 77 22.79 -8.17 6.84
CA VAL A 77 21.88 -7.08 7.21
C VAL A 77 22.31 -6.47 8.53
N THR A 78 22.67 -7.31 9.50
CA THR A 78 23.21 -6.88 10.80
C THR A 78 24.46 -6.01 10.63
N SER A 79 25.39 -6.41 9.75
CA SER A 79 26.61 -5.65 9.48
C SER A 79 26.33 -4.27 8.88
N ARG A 80 25.46 -4.19 7.86
CA ARG A 80 25.09 -2.91 7.23
C ARG A 80 24.33 -1.97 8.17
N ILE A 81 23.50 -2.52 9.05
CA ILE A 81 22.82 -1.74 10.11
C ILE A 81 23.84 -1.16 11.08
N LEU A 82 24.80 -1.95 11.55
CA LEU A 82 25.82 -1.46 12.47
C LEU A 82 26.72 -0.40 11.83
N ASP A 83 27.08 -0.57 10.55
CA ASP A 83 27.81 0.43 9.77
C ASP A 83 26.99 1.71 9.50
N THR A 84 25.68 1.59 9.38
CA THR A 84 24.77 2.74 9.29
C THR A 84 24.72 3.49 10.62
N VAL A 85 24.61 2.76 11.74
CA VAL A 85 24.61 3.31 13.09
C VAL A 85 25.89 4.08 13.38
N THR A 86 27.06 3.54 13.02
CA THR A 86 28.35 4.20 13.20
C THR A 86 28.45 5.50 12.40
N ARG A 87 27.94 5.52 11.16
CA ARG A 87 27.96 6.69 10.28
C ARG A 87 27.03 7.82 10.72
N TYR A 88 25.83 7.50 11.21
CA TYR A 88 24.79 8.51 11.48
C TYR A 88 24.64 8.90 12.95
N ALA A 89 25.31 8.23 13.88
CA ALA A 89 25.32 8.66 15.28
C ALA A 89 25.92 10.08 15.42
N PRO A 90 25.23 11.04 16.05
CA PRO A 90 25.70 12.42 16.15
C PRO A 90 26.96 12.54 17.02
N ALA A 91 27.80 13.52 16.71
CA ALA A 91 29.09 13.74 17.37
C ALA A 91 28.95 14.26 18.81
N LEU A 92 27.91 15.05 19.08
CA LEU A 92 27.55 15.65 20.37
C LEU A 92 26.02 15.80 20.40
N PRO A 93 25.31 15.25 21.38
CA PRO A 93 23.96 15.69 21.67
C PRO A 93 24.06 17.03 22.39
N ASP A 94 23.48 18.09 21.84
CA ASP A 94 23.15 19.24 22.68
C ASP A 94 22.18 18.75 23.77
N ALA A 95 22.28 19.27 24.99
CA ALA A 95 21.37 18.90 26.08
C ALA A 95 19.90 19.17 25.70
N ARG A 96 19.68 20.11 24.78
CA ARG A 96 18.39 20.45 24.15
C ARG A 96 17.94 19.44 23.09
N ASP A 97 18.87 18.76 22.43
CA ASP A 97 18.62 17.79 21.36
C ASP A 97 18.47 16.36 21.87
N ALA A 98 18.68 16.12 23.17
CA ALA A 98 18.65 14.78 23.75
C ALA A 98 17.25 14.12 23.80
N HIS A 99 16.21 14.87 23.42
CA HIS A 99 14.83 14.41 23.22
C HIS A 99 14.27 15.14 21.99
N PRO A 100 14.62 14.71 20.77
CA PRO A 100 14.21 15.42 19.58
C PRO A 100 12.68 15.47 19.52
N PRO A 101 12.06 16.64 19.26
CA PRO A 101 10.62 16.73 19.12
C PRO A 101 10.15 15.76 18.04
N LEU A 102 9.20 14.88 18.38
CA LEU A 102 8.71 13.84 17.46
C LEU A 102 8.19 14.42 16.14
N GLN A 103 7.67 15.64 16.18
CA GLN A 103 7.18 16.36 15.00
C GLN A 103 8.32 16.73 14.03
N ASP A 104 9.49 17.10 14.56
CA ASP A 104 10.65 17.44 13.74
C ASP A 104 11.24 16.19 13.10
N VAL A 105 11.33 15.10 13.87
CA VAL A 105 11.71 13.78 13.31
C VAL A 105 10.74 13.38 12.20
N ALA A 106 9.43 13.46 12.45
CA ALA A 106 8.41 13.09 11.46
C ALA A 106 8.51 13.89 10.15
N ARG A 107 8.85 15.19 10.22
CA ARG A 107 9.04 16.03 9.03
C ARG A 107 10.29 15.66 8.22
N MET A 108 11.29 15.06 8.86
CA MET A 108 12.57 14.69 8.24
C MET A 108 12.61 13.25 7.74
N LEU A 109 11.60 12.42 8.06
CA LEU A 109 11.53 11.05 7.58
C LEU A 109 11.33 11.00 6.07
N THR A 110 12.21 10.27 5.40
CA THR A 110 12.15 9.97 3.97
C THR A 110 11.59 8.58 3.68
N THR A 111 11.31 7.78 4.71
CA THR A 111 10.83 6.39 4.57
C THR A 111 9.78 6.11 5.65
N GLY A 112 8.66 5.54 5.24
CA GLY A 112 7.57 5.09 6.11
C GLY A 112 6.57 6.17 6.54
N ALA A 113 5.48 5.68 7.13
CA ALA A 113 4.36 6.49 7.63
C ALA A 113 4.54 6.84 9.10
N ALA A 114 4.81 8.09 9.44
CA ALA A 114 4.87 8.53 10.82
C ALA A 114 3.47 8.83 11.39
N PHE A 115 3.12 8.26 12.54
CA PHE A 115 1.90 8.59 13.27
C PHE A 115 2.07 8.47 14.78
N GLN A 116 1.28 9.23 15.53
CA GLN A 116 1.22 9.16 16.98
C GLN A 116 -0.04 8.38 17.38
N ARG A 117 0.12 7.39 18.25
CA ARG A 117 -1.02 6.62 18.78
C ARG A 117 -1.67 7.39 19.94
N PRO A 118 -3.01 7.47 19.99
CA PRO A 118 -3.68 8.13 21.11
C PRO A 118 -3.34 7.45 22.44
N GLY A 119 -2.77 8.21 23.39
CA GLY A 119 -2.45 7.72 24.73
C GLY A 119 -1.10 7.01 24.89
N GLU A 120 -0.31 6.84 23.82
CA GLU A 120 1.04 6.27 23.89
C GLU A 120 2.10 7.36 23.63
N PRO A 121 3.11 7.51 24.51
CA PRO A 121 4.21 8.44 24.28
C PRO A 121 5.16 7.90 23.20
N GLY A 122 5.11 8.44 21.98
CA GLY A 122 6.06 8.06 20.94
C GLY A 122 5.58 8.33 19.52
N LEU A 123 6.48 8.08 18.56
CA LEU A 123 6.22 8.15 17.13
C LEU A 123 6.37 6.75 16.56
N LEU A 124 5.28 6.23 15.97
CA LEU A 124 5.31 4.99 15.22
C LEU A 124 5.55 5.31 13.75
N ILE A 125 6.54 4.66 13.16
CA ILE A 125 6.83 4.67 11.73
C ILE A 125 6.55 3.26 11.19
N GLN A 126 5.68 3.13 10.19
CA GLN A 126 5.44 1.86 9.51
C GLN A 126 6.00 1.89 8.09
N PHE A 127 6.73 0.83 7.71
CA PHE A 127 7.25 0.65 6.36
C PHE A 127 7.19 -0.83 5.97
N GLY A 128 6.32 -1.17 5.01
CA GLY A 128 6.03 -2.57 4.68
C GLY A 128 5.56 -3.36 5.90
N HIS A 129 6.31 -4.42 6.23
CA HIS A 129 6.07 -5.29 7.39
C HIS A 129 6.98 -4.96 8.59
N ALA A 130 7.68 -3.82 8.54
CA ALA A 130 8.50 -3.31 9.63
C ALA A 130 7.81 -2.13 10.32
N GLU A 131 7.92 -2.12 11.64
CA GLU A 131 7.45 -1.07 12.53
C GLU A 131 8.64 -0.51 13.29
N ALA A 132 8.83 0.80 13.26
CA ALA A 132 9.81 1.51 14.06
C ALA A 132 9.08 2.40 15.08
N TRP A 133 9.30 2.15 16.37
CA TRP A 133 8.79 2.94 17.47
C TRP A 133 9.91 3.81 18.02
N LEU A 134 9.68 5.12 17.99
CA LEU A 134 10.57 6.11 18.58
C LEU A 134 9.94 6.68 19.86
N GLU A 135 10.56 6.42 21.00
CA GLU A 135 10.13 6.93 22.30
C GLU A 135 11.33 7.44 23.08
N GLY A 136 11.35 8.74 23.37
CA GLY A 136 12.46 9.42 24.02
C GLY A 136 13.77 9.23 23.27
N ARG A 137 14.66 8.38 23.82
CA ARG A 137 16.01 8.08 23.33
C ARG A 137 16.16 6.68 22.71
N ARG A 138 15.04 5.99 22.53
CA ARG A 138 15.01 4.63 22.01
C ARG A 138 14.30 4.58 20.67
N LEU A 139 15.00 4.03 19.69
CA LEU A 139 14.45 3.56 18.44
C LEU A 139 14.34 2.04 18.51
N SER A 140 13.11 1.54 18.49
CA SER A 140 12.81 0.11 18.49
C SER A 140 12.22 -0.25 17.13
N VAL A 141 12.97 -0.97 16.30
CA VAL A 141 12.49 -1.48 15.02
C VAL A 141 12.17 -2.96 15.15
N THR A 142 10.98 -3.33 14.71
CA THR A 142 10.49 -4.71 14.73
C THR A 142 9.98 -5.08 13.35
N LEU A 143 10.39 -6.23 12.85
CA LEU A 143 9.94 -6.79 11.59
C LEU A 143 9.04 -7.99 11.89
N GLY A 144 7.75 -7.88 11.56
CA GLY A 144 6.74 -8.86 11.97
C GLY A 144 6.19 -8.64 13.38
N SER A 145 5.56 -9.65 13.98
CA SER A 145 4.87 -9.49 15.26
C SER A 145 5.83 -9.45 16.47
N PRO A 146 5.50 -8.70 17.55
CA PRO A 146 6.30 -8.68 18.77
C PRO A 146 6.54 -10.11 19.31
N GLY A 147 7.80 -10.53 19.37
CA GLY A 147 8.19 -11.85 19.89
C GLY A 147 8.37 -12.97 18.86
N SER A 148 7.91 -12.81 17.61
CA SER A 148 8.15 -13.78 16.52
C SER A 148 9.05 -13.23 15.40
N GLY A 149 9.44 -11.95 15.51
CA GLY A 149 10.06 -11.16 14.45
C GLY A 149 11.51 -10.75 14.73
N LEU A 150 12.16 -10.15 13.73
CA LEU A 150 13.45 -9.48 13.94
C LEU A 150 13.20 -8.23 14.78
N SER A 151 13.97 -8.04 15.85
CA SER A 151 13.88 -6.82 16.67
C SER A 151 15.26 -6.21 16.81
N LEU A 152 15.33 -4.91 16.57
CA LEU A 152 16.47 -4.05 16.77
C LEU A 152 16.07 -2.94 17.74
N VAL A 153 16.73 -2.85 18.89
CA VAL A 153 16.57 -1.69 19.78
C VAL A 153 17.87 -0.92 19.80
N LEU A 154 17.84 0.34 19.36
CA LEU A 154 18.94 1.30 19.41
C LEU A 154 18.62 2.33 20.51
N GLY A 155 19.46 2.38 21.53
CA GLY A 155 19.37 3.39 22.59
C GLY A 155 20.53 4.39 22.50
N GLY A 156 20.25 5.67 22.67
CA GLY A 156 21.29 6.70 22.69
C GLY A 156 20.73 8.13 22.66
N PRO A 157 21.56 9.15 22.88
CA PRO A 157 21.16 10.53 22.64
C PRO A 157 21.35 10.85 21.14
N TRP A 158 20.26 11.24 20.47
CA TRP A 158 20.23 11.51 19.02
C TRP A 158 19.55 12.85 18.77
N ASP A 159 20.04 13.63 17.81
CA ASP A 159 19.30 14.77 17.27
C ASP A 159 18.22 14.29 16.28
N ALA A 160 17.26 15.17 15.96
CA ALA A 160 16.16 14.81 15.04
C ALA A 160 16.65 14.37 13.64
N PRO A 161 17.64 15.05 13.01
CA PRO A 161 18.20 14.62 11.73
C PRO A 161 18.80 13.21 11.75
N SER A 162 19.61 12.88 12.76
CA SER A 162 20.25 11.58 12.90
C SER A 162 19.24 10.50 13.25
N THR A 163 18.25 10.78 14.11
CA THR A 163 17.16 9.83 14.36
C THR A 163 16.38 9.52 13.08
N ALA A 164 16.02 10.53 12.29
CA ALA A 164 15.27 10.33 11.05
C ALA A 164 16.09 9.53 10.02
N ARG A 165 17.36 9.89 9.80
CA ARG A 165 18.26 9.17 8.88
C ARG A 165 18.49 7.73 9.29
N LEU A 166 18.73 7.50 10.58
CA LEU A 166 18.93 6.17 11.12
C LEU A 166 17.68 5.32 11.01
N THR A 167 16.51 5.88 11.36
CA THR A 167 15.22 5.19 11.23
C THR A 167 14.98 4.78 9.77
N ALA A 168 15.17 5.71 8.83
CA ALA A 168 15.00 5.45 7.41
C ALA A 168 15.95 4.36 6.89
N ALA A 169 17.24 4.44 7.25
CA ALA A 169 18.25 3.49 6.81
C ALA A 169 18.04 2.10 7.41
N VAL A 170 17.70 2.00 8.70
CA VAL A 170 17.39 0.72 9.36
C VAL A 170 16.15 0.06 8.74
N LEU A 171 15.08 0.82 8.52
CA LEU A 171 13.87 0.30 7.87
C LEU A 171 14.17 -0.18 6.44
N HIS A 172 15.01 0.55 5.70
CA HIS A 172 15.43 0.18 4.35
C HIS A 172 16.24 -1.13 4.34
N GLU A 173 17.21 -1.26 5.23
CA GLU A 173 18.07 -2.45 5.35
C GLU A 173 17.30 -3.70 5.77
N LEU A 174 16.35 -3.57 6.71
CA LEU A 174 15.58 -4.71 7.22
C LEU A 174 14.55 -5.24 6.23
N THR A 175 14.10 -4.40 5.30
CA THR A 175 13.02 -4.75 4.38
C THR A 175 13.48 -5.04 2.95
N GLY A 176 14.77 -4.79 2.63
CA GLY A 176 15.32 -5.04 1.29
C GLY A 176 14.74 -4.14 0.20
N ALA A 177 14.26 -2.94 0.57
CA ALA A 177 13.44 -2.06 -0.26
C ALA A 177 14.08 -1.50 -1.56
N GLY A 178 15.32 -1.89 -1.88
CA GLY A 178 15.98 -1.61 -3.15
C GLY A 178 15.73 -2.68 -4.23
N GLN A 179 15.38 -3.92 -3.86
CA GLN A 179 15.36 -5.04 -4.80
C GLN A 179 14.43 -4.82 -6.00
N LEU A 180 13.18 -4.40 -5.77
CA LEU A 180 12.26 -4.12 -6.88
C LEU A 180 12.66 -2.88 -7.67
N ALA A 181 13.20 -1.84 -7.01
CA ALA A 181 13.64 -0.64 -7.70
C ALA A 181 14.84 -0.93 -8.63
N ASP A 182 15.79 -1.74 -8.17
CA ASP A 182 16.94 -2.18 -8.97
C ASP A 182 16.50 -3.07 -10.13
N GLU A 183 15.55 -3.97 -9.89
CA GLU A 183 14.97 -4.84 -10.91
C GLU A 183 14.24 -4.02 -11.99
N VAL A 184 13.43 -3.04 -11.59
CA VAL A 184 12.77 -2.10 -12.52
C VAL A 184 13.81 -1.28 -13.28
N ALA A 185 14.84 -0.76 -12.62
CA ALA A 185 15.90 0.02 -13.26
C ALA A 185 16.65 -0.78 -14.32
N SER A 186 16.87 -2.08 -14.09
CA SER A 186 17.56 -2.97 -15.04
C SER A 186 16.80 -3.20 -16.34
N LEU A 187 15.48 -2.98 -16.34
CA LEU A 187 14.59 -3.16 -17.50
C LEU A 187 14.34 -1.88 -18.28
N LEU A 188 14.88 -0.74 -17.83
CA LEU A 188 14.70 0.55 -18.49
C LEU A 188 15.99 1.00 -19.19
N GLU A 189 15.85 1.66 -20.33
CA GLU A 189 16.99 2.30 -20.97
C GLU A 189 17.55 3.42 -20.08
N PRO A 190 18.89 3.50 -19.91
CA PRO A 190 19.51 4.54 -19.10
C PRO A 190 19.18 5.96 -19.59
N GLY A 191 18.97 6.88 -18.65
CA GLY A 191 19.05 8.33 -18.91
C GLY A 191 17.73 9.09 -18.90
N ALA A 192 16.64 8.54 -19.46
CA ALA A 192 15.36 9.24 -19.49
C ALA A 192 14.59 9.18 -18.15
N TRP A 193 14.84 8.13 -17.35
CA TRP A 193 14.08 7.82 -16.15
C TRP A 193 14.97 7.64 -14.92
N GLN A 194 14.50 8.14 -13.79
CA GLN A 194 15.02 7.86 -12.46
C GLN A 194 14.09 6.85 -11.78
N VAL A 195 14.64 5.72 -11.34
CA VAL A 195 13.92 4.72 -10.54
C VAL A 195 14.36 4.83 -9.09
N LEU A 196 13.39 4.91 -8.19
CA LEU A 196 13.59 5.04 -6.75
C LEU A 196 12.78 3.97 -6.01
N SER A 197 13.17 3.67 -4.77
CA SER A 197 12.27 2.98 -3.83
C SER A 197 11.04 3.84 -3.57
N ASP A 198 9.87 3.21 -3.43
CA ASP A 198 8.58 3.89 -3.23
C ASP A 198 8.45 4.57 -1.85
N GLN A 199 9.42 4.42 -0.95
CA GLN A 199 9.46 5.02 0.39
C GLN A 199 8.31 4.62 1.34
N TRP A 200 7.24 3.97 0.85
CA TRP A 200 6.11 3.48 1.65
C TRP A 200 6.02 1.96 1.74
N HIS A 201 6.48 1.24 0.71
CA HIS A 201 6.45 -0.21 0.71
C HIS A 201 7.72 -0.79 0.05
N PRO A 202 8.34 -1.86 0.62
CA PRO A 202 9.54 -2.46 0.06
C PRO A 202 9.30 -3.15 -1.30
N ASP A 203 8.12 -3.74 -1.49
CA ASP A 203 7.71 -4.35 -2.76
C ASP A 203 7.14 -3.33 -3.76
N ALA A 204 7.58 -2.07 -3.67
CA ALA A 204 7.15 -0.99 -4.56
C ALA A 204 8.33 -0.12 -5.00
N ALA A 205 8.31 0.28 -6.27
CA ALA A 205 9.27 1.18 -6.88
C ALA A 205 8.55 2.36 -7.53
N LEU A 206 9.28 3.47 -7.71
CA LEU A 206 8.77 4.70 -8.29
C LEU A 206 9.65 5.10 -9.47
N ILE A 207 9.03 5.31 -10.63
CA ILE A 207 9.67 5.80 -11.86
C ILE A 207 9.28 7.25 -12.06
N LEU A 208 10.29 8.10 -12.24
CA LEU A 208 10.19 9.55 -12.42
C LEU A 208 11.00 9.98 -13.64
N PRO A 209 10.65 11.09 -14.32
CA PRO A 209 11.53 11.66 -15.34
C PRO A 209 12.84 12.14 -14.69
N SER A 210 13.98 11.87 -15.34
CA SER A 210 15.30 12.31 -14.86
C SER A 210 15.44 13.84 -14.83
N THR A 211 14.73 14.53 -15.73
CA THR A 211 14.71 15.99 -15.81
C THR A 211 13.61 16.56 -14.92
N ARG A 212 14.01 17.31 -13.89
CA ARG A 212 13.07 17.96 -12.94
C ARG A 212 12.43 19.24 -13.47
N ARG A 213 12.83 19.74 -14.64
CA ARG A 213 12.29 20.99 -15.20
C ARG A 213 11.07 20.68 -16.07
N PRO A 214 9.91 21.34 -15.81
CA PRO A 214 8.79 21.30 -16.73
C PRO A 214 9.26 21.73 -18.12
N ASP A 215 8.87 20.98 -19.15
CA ASP A 215 9.08 21.40 -20.52
C ASP A 215 8.25 22.69 -20.75
N PRO A 216 8.88 23.82 -21.08
CA PRO A 216 8.15 25.08 -21.28
C PRO A 216 7.15 24.99 -22.44
N GLU A 217 7.31 24.04 -23.37
CA GLU A 217 6.34 23.77 -24.44
C GLU A 217 5.21 22.82 -24.03
N ASP A 218 5.32 22.19 -22.85
CA ASP A 218 4.33 21.28 -22.29
C ASP A 218 4.08 21.60 -20.81
N PRO A 219 3.50 22.79 -20.53
CA PRO A 219 3.27 23.27 -19.16
C PRO A 219 2.32 22.38 -18.35
N LEU A 220 1.54 21.53 -19.04
CA LEU A 220 0.64 20.56 -18.41
C LEU A 220 1.26 19.18 -18.24
N GLY A 221 2.47 18.91 -18.75
CA GLY A 221 3.15 17.61 -18.60
C GLY A 221 2.54 16.45 -19.41
N ARG A 222 1.83 16.72 -20.51
CA ARG A 222 1.18 15.70 -21.36
C ARG A 222 2.16 14.82 -22.12
N ARG A 223 3.34 15.33 -22.50
CA ARG A 223 4.44 14.58 -23.12
C ARG A 223 5.02 13.59 -22.10
N ILE A 224 5.32 14.06 -20.89
CA ILE A 224 5.80 13.20 -19.79
C ILE A 224 4.78 12.11 -19.46
N SER A 225 3.50 12.47 -19.36
CA SER A 225 2.43 11.50 -19.08
C SER A 225 2.29 10.44 -20.18
N ARG A 226 2.50 10.79 -21.46
CA ARG A 226 2.52 9.83 -22.57
C ARG A 226 3.73 8.91 -22.50
N ALA A 227 4.91 9.47 -22.27
CA ALA A 227 6.15 8.71 -22.13
C ALA A 227 6.08 7.73 -20.94
N LEU A 228 5.49 8.12 -19.80
CA LEU A 228 5.26 7.22 -18.66
C LEU A 228 4.31 6.06 -19.00
N ARG A 229 3.30 6.28 -19.87
CA ARG A 229 2.42 5.21 -20.36
C ARG A 229 3.13 4.25 -21.30
N GLU A 230 4.02 4.76 -22.14
CA GLU A 230 4.88 3.92 -22.99
C GLU A 230 5.81 3.05 -22.15
N VAL A 231 6.44 3.63 -21.12
CA VAL A 231 7.23 2.88 -20.12
C VAL A 231 6.38 1.83 -19.43
N GLN A 232 5.17 2.18 -18.97
CA GLN A 232 4.25 1.23 -18.36
C GLN A 232 3.93 0.07 -19.31
N HIS A 233 3.69 0.35 -20.58
CA HIS A 233 3.38 -0.68 -21.57
C HIS A 233 4.58 -1.62 -21.79
N HIS A 234 5.78 -1.06 -21.92
CA HIS A 234 7.02 -1.82 -22.05
C HIS A 234 7.28 -2.71 -20.84
N LEU A 235 7.22 -2.15 -19.63
CA LEU A 235 7.42 -2.90 -18.38
C LEU A 235 6.35 -3.98 -18.18
N ARG A 236 5.09 -3.70 -18.52
CA ARG A 236 4.01 -4.70 -18.44
C ARG A 236 4.22 -5.87 -19.42
N ALA A 237 4.82 -5.61 -20.58
CA ALA A 237 5.17 -6.66 -21.53
C ALA A 237 6.34 -7.52 -21.02
N ALA A 238 7.35 -6.91 -20.39
CA ALA A 238 8.49 -7.61 -19.82
C ALA A 238 8.13 -8.37 -18.53
N ARG A 239 7.28 -7.78 -17.68
CA ARG A 239 6.88 -8.27 -16.36
C ARG A 239 5.36 -8.21 -16.19
N PRO A 240 4.64 -9.22 -16.72
CA PRO A 240 3.19 -9.28 -16.61
C PRO A 240 2.72 -9.49 -15.17
N ASP A 241 3.60 -9.95 -14.28
CA ASP A 241 3.44 -10.11 -12.83
C ASP A 241 3.53 -8.80 -12.03
N TRP A 242 3.75 -7.66 -12.68
CA TRP A 242 3.76 -6.36 -12.02
C TRP A 242 2.46 -5.58 -12.23
N ASP A 243 2.14 -4.78 -11.23
CA ASP A 243 1.06 -3.81 -11.22
C ASP A 243 1.61 -2.39 -11.23
N PHE A 244 0.80 -1.48 -11.74
CA PHE A 244 1.22 -0.12 -12.08
C PHE A 244 0.17 0.88 -11.63
N GLN A 245 0.63 1.97 -11.04
CA GLN A 245 -0.19 3.09 -10.61
C GLN A 245 0.40 4.41 -11.11
N GLU A 246 -0.31 5.08 -12.01
CA GLU A 246 0.00 6.47 -12.39
C GLU A 246 -0.23 7.39 -11.18
N LEU A 247 0.78 8.19 -10.82
CA LEU A 247 0.65 9.27 -9.86
C LEU A 247 0.39 10.57 -10.62
N ILE A 248 -0.83 11.08 -10.49
CA ILE A 248 -1.36 12.17 -11.32
C ILE A 248 -1.29 13.49 -10.55
N ALA A 249 -0.67 14.53 -11.12
CA ALA A 249 -0.59 15.86 -10.53
C ALA A 249 -1.93 16.62 -10.57
N VAL A 250 -1.96 17.88 -10.10
CA VAL A 250 -3.20 18.68 -10.07
C VAL A 250 -3.75 18.94 -11.45
N GLU A 251 -2.85 19.14 -12.39
CA GLU A 251 -3.07 19.48 -13.79
C GLU A 251 -3.59 18.29 -14.61
N GLY A 252 -3.71 17.10 -14.00
CA GLY A 252 -4.29 15.91 -14.62
C GLY A 252 -3.30 15.03 -15.39
N SER A 253 -2.01 15.36 -15.37
CA SER A 253 -0.96 14.56 -16.02
C SER A 253 -0.25 13.63 -15.04
N ALA A 254 0.10 12.43 -15.50
CA ALA A 254 0.97 11.54 -14.74
C ALA A 254 2.36 12.17 -14.62
N VAL A 255 2.84 12.28 -13.39
CA VAL A 255 4.18 12.81 -13.04
C VAL A 255 5.13 11.73 -12.54
N ALA A 256 4.58 10.57 -12.15
CA ALA A 256 5.35 9.40 -11.79
C ALA A 256 4.55 8.13 -12.12
N LEU A 257 5.25 7.02 -12.26
CA LEU A 257 4.68 5.69 -12.36
C LEU A 257 5.17 4.86 -11.17
N ARG A 258 4.26 4.42 -10.32
CA ARG A 258 4.56 3.50 -9.23
C ARG A 258 4.37 2.06 -9.72
N VAL A 259 5.37 1.22 -9.49
CA VAL A 259 5.41 -0.20 -9.87
C VAL A 259 5.35 -1.05 -8.61
N THR A 260 4.57 -2.11 -8.61
CA THR A 260 4.40 -3.02 -7.47
C THR A 260 4.37 -4.46 -7.95
N ALA A 261 4.95 -5.40 -7.21
CA ALA A 261 4.78 -6.82 -7.53
C ALA A 261 3.32 -7.26 -7.24
N ARG A 262 2.64 -7.91 -8.20
CA ARG A 262 1.19 -8.23 -8.12
C ARG A 262 0.88 -9.26 -7.04
N ASP A 263 1.83 -10.16 -6.75
CA ASP A 263 1.71 -11.18 -5.70
C ASP A 263 1.89 -10.60 -4.28
N ARG A 264 2.26 -9.31 -4.17
CA ARG A 264 2.53 -8.64 -2.91
C ARG A 264 1.40 -7.69 -2.54
N ALA A 265 1.00 -7.72 -1.27
CA ALA A 265 -0.09 -6.91 -0.75
C ALA A 265 0.34 -5.44 -0.54
N VAL A 266 0.59 -4.73 -1.64
CA VAL A 266 1.02 -3.33 -1.63
C VAL A 266 -0.17 -2.37 -1.63
N PRO A 267 -0.35 -1.52 -0.61
CA PRO A 267 -1.42 -0.52 -0.60
C PRO A 267 -1.24 0.49 -1.73
N ARG A 268 -2.33 0.87 -2.42
CA ARG A 268 -2.29 1.97 -3.40
C ARG A 268 -2.05 3.31 -2.71
N LEU A 269 -1.29 4.19 -3.35
CA LEU A 269 -1.16 5.57 -2.88
C LEU A 269 -2.40 6.38 -3.28
N VAL A 270 -2.92 7.18 -2.35
CA VAL A 270 -4.05 8.07 -2.58
C VAL A 270 -3.53 9.50 -2.64
N ARG A 271 -3.94 10.22 -3.68
CA ARG A 271 -3.64 11.64 -3.84
C ARG A 271 -4.37 12.46 -2.77
N LYS A 272 -3.63 13.29 -2.05
CA LYS A 272 -4.15 14.35 -1.18
C LYS A 272 -3.68 15.70 -1.72
N VAL A 273 -4.65 16.54 -2.04
CA VAL A 273 -4.40 17.94 -2.41
C VAL A 273 -4.58 18.76 -1.14
N VAL A 274 -3.49 19.32 -0.63
CA VAL A 274 -3.55 20.28 0.46
C VAL A 274 -3.55 21.66 -0.18
N SER A 275 -4.64 22.39 0.03
CA SER A 275 -4.71 23.81 -0.32
C SER A 275 -4.20 24.57 0.91
N ASP A 276 -3.02 25.18 0.80
CA ASP A 276 -2.53 26.11 1.81
C ASP A 276 -3.45 27.33 1.77
N GLY A 277 -4.43 27.37 2.68
CA GLY A 277 -5.60 28.23 2.67
C GLY A 277 -5.36 29.73 2.90
N ALA A 278 -4.30 30.30 2.33
CA ALA A 278 -3.98 31.72 2.43
C ALA A 278 -3.38 32.25 1.12
N HIS A 279 -4.16 32.35 0.05
CA HIS A 279 -3.76 33.13 -1.14
C HIS A 279 -4.95 33.95 -1.64
N GLY A 280 -4.66 35.19 -2.06
CA GLY A 280 -5.63 36.13 -2.61
C GLY A 280 -6.12 35.71 -4.00
N PRO A 281 -7.21 36.34 -4.51
CA PRO A 281 -7.93 35.90 -5.70
C PRO A 281 -7.13 35.87 -7.02
N ASP A 282 -5.91 36.42 -7.06
CA ASP A 282 -5.08 36.53 -8.27
C ASP A 282 -3.74 35.76 -8.22
N GLU A 283 -3.46 34.99 -7.16
CA GLU A 283 -2.26 34.14 -7.12
C GLU A 283 -2.63 32.70 -7.47
N LEU A 284 -2.00 32.15 -8.52
CA LEU A 284 -1.96 30.71 -8.80
C LEU A 284 -1.35 30.02 -7.57
N GLY A 285 -2.19 29.68 -6.60
CA GLY A 285 -1.77 29.07 -5.35
C GLY A 285 -0.95 27.83 -5.64
N ASN A 286 0.23 27.74 -5.00
CA ASN A 286 1.11 26.58 -5.08
C ASN A 286 0.40 25.36 -4.48
N THR A 287 -0.47 24.71 -5.24
CA THR A 287 -1.15 23.48 -4.81
C THR A 287 -0.13 22.36 -4.75
N ARG A 288 0.33 22.03 -3.55
CA ARG A 288 1.23 20.90 -3.33
C ARG A 288 0.43 19.60 -3.41
N THR A 289 0.72 18.78 -4.43
CA THR A 289 0.20 17.41 -4.49
C THR A 289 1.02 16.50 -3.59
N THR A 290 0.35 15.82 -2.66
CA THR A 290 0.96 14.79 -1.81
C THR A 290 0.29 13.45 -2.09
N PHE A 291 1.05 12.36 -2.00
CA PHE A 291 0.53 11.00 -2.12
C PHE A 291 0.77 10.29 -0.79
N THR A 292 -0.27 9.70 -0.23
CA THR A 292 -0.20 8.95 1.04
C THR A 292 -0.84 7.59 0.85
N PRO A 293 -0.37 6.51 1.48
CA PRO A 293 -1.00 5.20 1.38
C PRO A 293 -2.49 5.30 1.70
N ALA A 294 -3.30 4.51 0.98
CA ALA A 294 -4.64 4.19 1.47
C ALA A 294 -4.47 3.58 2.86
N VAL A 295 -5.21 4.11 3.85
CA VAL A 295 -5.17 3.61 5.23
C VAL A 295 -5.42 2.10 5.17
N LEU A 296 -4.40 1.31 5.49
CA LEU A 296 -4.56 -0.13 5.68
C LEU A 296 -5.56 -0.32 6.83
N PRO A 297 -6.62 -1.14 6.66
CA PRO A 297 -7.47 -1.47 7.80
C PRO A 297 -6.59 -2.08 8.90
N ALA A 298 -6.77 -1.60 10.12
CA ALA A 298 -6.10 -2.18 11.28
C ALA A 298 -6.37 -3.70 11.31
N LEU A 299 -5.31 -4.50 11.48
CA LEU A 299 -5.42 -5.95 11.63
C LEU A 299 -6.39 -6.27 12.78
N PRO A 300 -7.48 -7.02 12.55
CA PRO A 300 -8.35 -7.45 13.64
C PRO A 300 -7.66 -8.56 14.44
N CYS A 301 -7.44 -8.32 15.74
CA CYS A 301 -7.08 -9.35 16.70
C CYS A 301 -8.32 -10.25 16.99
N GLY A 302 -8.11 -11.57 17.10
CA GLY A 302 -9.16 -12.63 17.18
C GLY A 302 -10.14 -12.53 18.35
N ALA A 303 -11.22 -13.32 18.46
CA ALA A 303 -11.47 -14.71 18.06
C ALA A 303 -12.99 -14.97 17.85
N PRO A 304 -13.46 -16.18 17.47
CA PRO A 304 -14.78 -16.39 16.87
C PRO A 304 -15.90 -16.64 17.89
N ALA A 305 -17.09 -16.12 17.61
CA ALA A 305 -18.34 -16.64 18.15
C ALA A 305 -19.19 -17.21 17.01
N ARG A 306 -19.65 -18.46 17.17
CA ARG A 306 -20.56 -19.14 16.24
C ARG A 306 -21.96 -18.50 16.26
N PRO A 307 -22.73 -18.66 15.18
CA PRO A 307 -23.88 -17.82 14.89
C PRO A 307 -25.13 -18.30 15.62
N SER A 308 -25.91 -17.36 16.16
CA SER A 308 -27.34 -17.53 16.40
C SER A 308 -28.10 -16.92 15.23
N GLY A 309 -28.92 -17.73 14.59
CA GLY A 309 -29.60 -17.41 13.34
C GLY A 309 -30.73 -16.41 13.50
N GLU A 310 -30.57 -15.28 12.83
CA GLU A 310 -31.62 -14.48 12.18
C GLU A 310 -30.87 -13.67 11.11
N GLY A 311 -31.28 -13.78 9.85
CA GLY A 311 -30.57 -13.09 8.76
C GLY A 311 -30.64 -11.58 8.98
N PRO A 312 -29.53 -10.84 8.96
CA PRO A 312 -29.56 -9.41 9.24
C PRO A 312 -30.46 -8.68 8.24
N SER A 313 -31.34 -7.84 8.76
CA SER A 313 -31.96 -6.76 7.97
C SER A 313 -30.84 -5.88 7.42
N LEU A 314 -30.90 -5.52 6.14
CA LEU A 314 -29.94 -4.59 5.56
C LEU A 314 -30.32 -3.17 5.98
N ASP A 315 -29.40 -2.46 6.62
CA ASP A 315 -29.58 -1.05 6.97
C ASP A 315 -29.48 -0.20 5.71
N LEU A 316 -30.64 0.04 5.09
CA LEU A 316 -30.79 0.95 3.95
C LEU A 316 -30.49 2.39 4.39
N HIS A 317 -29.30 2.88 4.05
CA HIS A 317 -28.79 4.18 4.48
C HIS A 317 -28.95 5.26 3.41
N VAL A 318 -29.27 6.49 3.84
CA VAL A 318 -29.17 7.72 3.06
C VAL A 318 -28.27 8.67 3.83
N ALA A 319 -27.20 9.16 3.20
CA ALA A 319 -26.27 10.06 3.86
C ALA A 319 -26.98 11.35 4.33
N PRO A 320 -26.65 11.90 5.51
CA PRO A 320 -27.35 13.06 6.06
C PRO A 320 -27.04 14.37 5.31
N LYS A 321 -25.92 14.45 4.59
CA LYS A 321 -25.49 15.64 3.84
C LYS A 321 -25.08 15.29 2.41
N ASN A 322 -25.10 16.31 1.53
CA ASN A 322 -24.51 16.19 0.20
C ASN A 322 -22.98 16.20 0.32
N GLU A 323 -22.33 15.37 -0.46
CA GLU A 323 -20.88 15.27 -0.60
C GLU A 323 -20.44 16.04 -1.84
N ARG A 324 -19.29 16.73 -1.75
CA ARG A 324 -18.72 17.52 -2.85
C ARG A 324 -17.72 16.68 -3.64
N TYR A 325 -17.94 16.58 -4.95
CA TYR A 325 -17.03 15.97 -5.91
C TYR A 325 -16.50 17.05 -6.86
N SER A 326 -15.23 17.44 -6.70
CA SER A 326 -14.56 18.48 -7.52
C SER A 326 -14.50 18.10 -8.99
N TYR A 327 -14.44 16.80 -9.25
CA TYR A 327 -14.50 16.19 -10.57
C TYR A 327 -15.72 15.27 -10.60
N GLY A 328 -16.89 15.72 -10.19
CA GLY A 328 -18.11 14.95 -10.42
C GLY A 328 -18.77 15.38 -11.72
N VAL A 329 -19.31 14.43 -12.48
CA VAL A 329 -20.12 14.76 -13.67
C VAL A 329 -21.60 14.55 -13.35
N LYS A 330 -22.45 15.43 -13.89
CA LYS A 330 -23.88 15.15 -13.96
C LYS A 330 -24.09 14.22 -15.14
N LEU A 331 -24.25 12.93 -14.88
CA LEU A 331 -24.61 11.99 -15.92
C LEU A 331 -26.13 12.04 -16.13
N ASP A 332 -26.56 12.49 -17.30
CA ASP A 332 -27.96 12.43 -17.67
C ASP A 332 -28.44 10.98 -17.67
N LEU A 333 -29.68 10.77 -17.21
CA LEU A 333 -30.17 9.40 -17.02
C LEU A 333 -30.17 8.62 -18.34
N GLY A 334 -30.50 9.24 -19.48
CA GLY A 334 -30.22 8.70 -20.83
C GLY A 334 -30.59 7.22 -21.05
N ASN A 335 -29.94 6.57 -22.02
CA ASN A 335 -30.16 5.15 -22.38
C ASN A 335 -28.95 4.24 -22.08
N TRP A 336 -28.02 4.68 -21.25
CA TRP A 336 -26.84 3.87 -20.91
C TRP A 336 -27.19 2.74 -19.92
N ALA A 337 -26.34 1.71 -19.89
CA ALA A 337 -26.44 0.59 -18.95
C ALA A 337 -25.21 0.56 -18.02
N TYR A 338 -25.33 -0.11 -16.88
CA TYR A 338 -24.14 -0.46 -16.10
C TYR A 338 -23.39 -1.60 -16.78
N VAL A 339 -22.06 -1.60 -16.61
CA VAL A 339 -21.16 -2.69 -16.98
C VAL A 339 -20.28 -3.07 -15.79
N LEU A 340 -19.84 -4.32 -15.75
CA LEU A 340 -18.92 -4.83 -14.75
C LEU A 340 -17.53 -4.22 -14.94
N ASP A 341 -16.99 -3.62 -13.88
CA ASP A 341 -15.70 -2.94 -13.81
C ASP A 341 -14.79 -3.61 -12.75
N ALA A 342 -14.86 -4.94 -12.68
CA ALA A 342 -14.06 -5.78 -11.80
C ALA A 342 -13.30 -6.82 -12.63
N GLN A 343 -12.01 -6.98 -12.35
CA GLN A 343 -11.17 -8.02 -12.95
C GLN A 343 -11.26 -9.31 -12.10
N ALA A 344 -11.04 -10.47 -12.73
CA ALA A 344 -10.94 -11.78 -12.08
C ALA A 344 -12.23 -12.28 -11.36
N VAL A 345 -13.40 -12.04 -11.97
CA VAL A 345 -14.69 -12.53 -11.48
C VAL A 345 -15.16 -13.71 -12.34
N VAL A 346 -15.56 -14.80 -11.69
CA VAL A 346 -16.22 -15.94 -12.35
C VAL A 346 -17.70 -16.01 -11.98
N TYR A 347 -18.47 -16.77 -12.74
CA TYR A 347 -19.83 -17.09 -12.33
C TYR A 347 -19.83 -18.26 -11.34
N GLY A 348 -20.38 -18.04 -10.15
CA GLY A 348 -20.51 -19.09 -9.13
C GLY A 348 -21.95 -19.47 -8.79
N PRO A 349 -22.15 -20.46 -7.91
CA PRO A 349 -23.46 -21.01 -7.57
C PRO A 349 -24.28 -20.05 -6.67
N GLY A 350 -25.59 -20.24 -6.62
CA GLY A 350 -26.49 -19.47 -5.75
C GLY A 350 -27.15 -18.29 -6.45
N TRP A 351 -27.65 -17.31 -5.68
CA TRP A 351 -28.42 -16.20 -6.24
C TRP A 351 -27.54 -15.12 -6.85
N TYR A 352 -26.55 -14.66 -6.10
CA TYR A 352 -25.60 -13.67 -6.60
C TYR A 352 -24.72 -14.30 -7.70
N PRO A 353 -24.54 -13.63 -8.86
CA PRO A 353 -23.83 -14.26 -9.98
C PRO A 353 -22.31 -14.21 -9.85
N PHE A 354 -21.76 -13.15 -9.25
CA PHE A 354 -20.33 -12.86 -9.29
C PHE A 354 -19.58 -13.50 -8.14
N HIS A 355 -18.60 -14.33 -8.45
CA HIS A 355 -17.80 -15.04 -7.45
C HIS A 355 -16.31 -14.87 -7.73
N GLU A 356 -15.53 -15.11 -6.69
CA GLU A 356 -14.08 -15.29 -6.76
C GLU A 356 -13.74 -16.75 -6.42
N HIS A 357 -12.62 -17.22 -6.95
CA HIS A 357 -12.13 -18.55 -6.62
C HIS A 357 -11.59 -18.56 -5.19
N VAL A 358 -12.01 -19.56 -4.41
CA VAL A 358 -11.35 -19.86 -3.14
C VAL A 358 -10.06 -20.59 -3.48
N THR A 359 -8.94 -19.94 -3.22
CA THR A 359 -7.62 -20.54 -3.38
C THR A 359 -7.19 -21.19 -2.07
N ARG A 360 -6.46 -22.29 -2.17
CA ARG A 360 -5.70 -22.86 -1.04
C ARG A 360 -4.22 -22.73 -1.36
N ARG A 361 -3.44 -22.59 -0.30
CA ARG A 361 -1.98 -22.59 -0.40
C ARG A 361 -1.49 -24.03 -0.42
N GLU A 362 -0.82 -24.40 -1.50
CA GLU A 362 -0.09 -25.67 -1.62
C GLU A 362 1.38 -25.39 -1.83
N LYS A 363 2.25 -26.27 -1.34
CA LYS A 363 3.67 -26.22 -1.65
C LYS A 363 3.87 -26.43 -3.15
N ASP A 364 4.58 -25.51 -3.77
CA ASP A 364 4.87 -25.61 -5.19
C ASP A 364 5.90 -26.74 -5.41
N PRO A 365 5.58 -27.80 -6.19
CA PRO A 365 6.52 -28.89 -6.46
C PRO A 365 7.77 -28.44 -7.20
N THR A 366 7.74 -27.32 -7.93
CA THR A 366 8.91 -26.75 -8.62
C THR A 366 9.63 -25.69 -7.79
N ALA A 367 8.99 -25.18 -6.73
CA ALA A 367 9.56 -24.22 -5.80
C ALA A 367 9.12 -24.52 -4.36
N PRO A 368 9.71 -25.54 -3.69
CA PRO A 368 9.21 -26.08 -2.41
C PRO A 368 9.18 -25.09 -1.25
N LEU A 369 9.83 -23.92 -1.39
CA LEU A 369 9.80 -22.85 -0.40
C LEU A 369 8.58 -21.91 -0.57
N ASN A 370 7.96 -21.89 -1.74
CA ASN A 370 6.81 -21.04 -2.04
C ASN A 370 5.50 -21.84 -1.95
N ASP A 371 4.47 -21.16 -1.46
CA ASP A 371 3.11 -21.65 -1.56
C ASP A 371 2.50 -21.09 -2.84
N ARG A 372 2.00 -21.95 -3.71
CA ARG A 372 1.16 -21.54 -4.83
C ARG A 372 -0.30 -21.51 -4.40
N GLU A 373 -1.02 -20.52 -4.89
CA GLU A 373 -2.47 -20.46 -4.74
C GLU A 373 -3.13 -21.37 -5.77
N VAL A 374 -3.57 -22.53 -5.30
CA VAL A 374 -4.27 -23.51 -6.13
C VAL A 374 -5.76 -23.31 -5.95
N PRO A 375 -6.54 -23.14 -7.03
CA PRO A 375 -7.98 -23.10 -6.94
C PRO A 375 -8.47 -24.37 -6.24
N THR A 376 -9.23 -24.22 -5.16
CA THR A 376 -9.83 -25.37 -4.46
C THR A 376 -10.98 -26.00 -5.23
N GLY A 377 -11.31 -25.47 -6.41
CA GLY A 377 -12.56 -25.74 -7.13
C GLY A 377 -13.79 -25.08 -6.49
N ARG A 378 -13.66 -24.48 -5.29
CA ARG A 378 -14.74 -23.74 -4.63
C ARG A 378 -14.71 -22.27 -5.04
N THR A 379 -15.86 -21.63 -5.00
CA THR A 379 -16.01 -20.20 -5.25
C THR A 379 -16.86 -19.55 -4.16
N VAL A 380 -16.65 -18.27 -3.89
CA VAL A 380 -17.41 -17.48 -2.91
C VAL A 380 -17.95 -16.21 -3.54
N PRO A 381 -19.13 -15.71 -3.12
CA PRO A 381 -19.70 -14.47 -3.64
C PRO A 381 -18.75 -13.27 -3.46
N ALA A 382 -18.46 -12.55 -4.54
CA ALA A 382 -17.48 -11.47 -4.56
C ALA A 382 -18.11 -10.07 -4.54
N ARG A 383 -17.48 -9.12 -3.85
CA ARG A 383 -17.88 -7.71 -3.94
C ARG A 383 -17.36 -7.14 -5.26
N VAL A 384 -18.23 -6.55 -6.08
CA VAL A 384 -17.84 -6.02 -7.40
C VAL A 384 -18.20 -4.56 -7.57
N ARG A 385 -17.45 -3.86 -8.41
CA ARG A 385 -17.78 -2.52 -8.87
C ARG A 385 -18.41 -2.58 -10.26
N ILE A 386 -19.42 -1.76 -10.49
CA ILE A 386 -20.02 -1.53 -11.80
C ILE A 386 -19.98 -0.05 -12.15
N SER A 387 -19.87 0.26 -13.43
CA SER A 387 -19.75 1.62 -13.97
C SER A 387 -20.73 1.86 -15.11
N PRO A 388 -21.19 3.11 -15.35
CA PRO A 388 -21.95 3.44 -16.56
C PRO A 388 -21.14 3.16 -17.83
N ASP A 389 -21.79 2.60 -18.85
CA ASP A 389 -21.22 2.38 -20.19
C ASP A 389 -21.40 3.63 -21.06
N VAL A 390 -20.55 4.64 -20.85
CA VAL A 390 -20.57 5.93 -21.56
C VAL A 390 -19.14 6.37 -21.91
N GLU A 391 -19.01 7.22 -22.93
CA GLU A 391 -17.74 7.73 -23.47
C GLU A 391 -16.96 8.57 -22.45
N ASP A 392 -17.64 9.52 -21.80
CA ASP A 392 -17.13 10.28 -20.66
C ASP A 392 -17.27 9.44 -19.41
N ARG A 393 -16.32 8.51 -19.19
CA ARG A 393 -16.31 7.63 -18.01
C ARG A 393 -16.64 8.45 -16.77
N ALA A 394 -17.80 8.15 -16.21
CA ALA A 394 -18.32 9.00 -15.18
C ALA A 394 -17.37 8.91 -13.97
N TRP A 395 -16.79 10.06 -13.65
CA TRP A 395 -15.85 10.24 -12.56
C TRP A 395 -16.44 9.67 -11.26
N GLY A 396 -15.62 9.43 -10.22
CA GLY A 396 -15.93 8.54 -9.08
C GLY A 396 -17.27 8.74 -8.32
N ASN A 397 -18.07 9.74 -8.68
CA ASN A 397 -19.44 9.96 -8.25
C ASN A 397 -20.50 9.04 -8.92
N GLU A 398 -20.19 8.23 -9.92
CA GLU A 398 -21.21 7.41 -10.63
C GLU A 398 -21.01 5.89 -10.54
N TYR A 399 -19.91 5.43 -9.92
CA TYR A 399 -19.69 4.01 -9.66
C TYR A 399 -20.64 3.47 -8.59
N VAL A 400 -20.94 2.18 -8.72
CA VAL A 400 -21.75 1.45 -7.75
C VAL A 400 -20.95 0.27 -7.23
N GLN A 401 -20.91 0.12 -5.91
CA GLN A 401 -20.35 -1.05 -5.24
C GLN A 401 -21.49 -2.02 -4.94
N LEU A 402 -21.35 -3.27 -5.38
CA LEU A 402 -22.27 -4.36 -5.10
C LEU A 402 -21.67 -5.30 -4.05
N THR A 403 -22.45 -5.59 -3.01
CA THR A 403 -22.09 -6.52 -1.94
C THR A 403 -23.16 -7.62 -1.84
N PRO A 404 -22.78 -8.91 -1.94
CA PRO A 404 -23.73 -10.01 -1.85
C PRO A 404 -24.21 -10.23 -0.41
N VAL A 405 -25.52 -10.44 -0.25
CA VAL A 405 -26.17 -10.75 1.03
C VAL A 405 -27.24 -11.83 0.80
N ASP A 406 -26.81 -13.10 0.79
CA ASP A 406 -27.65 -14.25 0.45
C ASP A 406 -28.32 -14.10 -0.95
N HIS A 407 -29.65 -13.97 -1.01
CA HIS A 407 -30.40 -13.73 -2.25
C HIS A 407 -30.59 -12.25 -2.58
N ARG A 408 -30.11 -11.38 -1.70
CA ARG A 408 -30.16 -9.93 -1.81
C ARG A 408 -28.78 -9.38 -2.17
N VAL A 409 -28.76 -8.18 -2.72
CA VAL A 409 -27.55 -7.45 -3.06
C VAL A 409 -27.68 -6.04 -2.49
N GLU A 410 -26.71 -5.66 -1.70
CA GLU A 410 -26.54 -4.28 -1.28
C GLU A 410 -25.83 -3.51 -2.40
N ALA A 411 -26.45 -2.44 -2.90
CA ALA A 411 -25.89 -1.58 -3.92
C ALA A 411 -25.67 -0.18 -3.35
N ARG A 412 -24.40 0.18 -3.11
CA ARG A 412 -24.02 1.52 -2.65
C ARG A 412 -23.66 2.39 -3.85
N LEU A 413 -24.36 3.50 -4.01
CA LEU A 413 -24.22 4.43 -5.13
C LEU A 413 -24.35 5.88 -4.69
N HIS A 414 -23.94 6.81 -5.58
CA HIS A 414 -24.16 8.23 -5.37
C HIS A 414 -25.21 8.78 -6.37
N LEU A 415 -26.07 9.65 -5.85
CA LEU A 415 -27.11 10.34 -6.62
C LEU A 415 -26.74 11.81 -6.79
N TYR A 416 -26.92 12.34 -7.99
CA TYR A 416 -26.63 13.74 -8.29
C TYR A 416 -27.64 14.65 -7.59
N ALA A 417 -27.15 15.54 -6.73
CA ALA A 417 -27.94 16.45 -5.91
C ALA A 417 -27.80 17.92 -6.29
N GLY A 418 -26.98 18.25 -7.30
CA GLY A 418 -26.81 19.61 -7.82
C GLY A 418 -25.36 19.99 -8.04
N ARG A 419 -25.09 21.29 -8.12
CA ARG A 419 -23.75 21.86 -8.30
C ARG A 419 -23.58 23.08 -7.39
N GLU A 420 -22.40 23.23 -6.79
CA GLU A 420 -22.04 24.35 -5.92
C GLU A 420 -20.55 24.68 -6.12
N ASN A 421 -20.21 25.94 -6.39
CA ASN A 421 -18.82 26.42 -6.57
C ASN A 421 -17.98 25.51 -7.48
N ALA A 422 -18.48 25.25 -8.70
CA ALA A 422 -17.95 24.32 -9.70
C ALA A 422 -17.91 22.83 -9.31
N CYS A 423 -18.14 22.46 -8.05
CA CYS A 423 -18.20 21.07 -7.58
C CYS A 423 -19.58 20.45 -7.79
N THR A 424 -19.60 19.18 -8.19
CA THR A 424 -20.83 18.39 -8.26
C THR A 424 -21.19 17.89 -6.86
N LEU A 425 -22.44 18.13 -6.45
CA LEU A 425 -22.98 17.64 -5.20
C LEU A 425 -23.63 16.29 -5.43
N VAL A 426 -23.33 15.31 -4.59
CA VAL A 426 -23.99 14.01 -4.62
C VAL A 426 -24.47 13.57 -3.24
N ARG A 427 -25.42 12.64 -3.22
CA ARG A 427 -25.96 12.03 -2.01
C ARG A 427 -25.68 10.53 -2.07
N THR A 428 -24.90 10.03 -1.11
CA THR A 428 -24.63 8.59 -0.97
C THR A 428 -25.88 7.88 -0.45
N ILE A 429 -26.27 6.80 -1.12
CA ILE A 429 -27.37 5.96 -0.70
C ILE A 429 -27.02 4.47 -0.85
N THR A 430 -27.76 3.63 -0.13
CA THR A 430 -27.71 2.18 -0.26
C THR A 430 -29.07 1.69 -0.74
N LEU A 431 -29.09 0.89 -1.81
CA LEU A 431 -30.27 0.17 -2.28
C LEU A 431 -30.14 -1.31 -1.94
N GLU A 432 -31.27 -1.97 -1.73
CA GLU A 432 -31.31 -3.43 -1.68
C GLU A 432 -31.93 -3.95 -2.99
N ILE A 433 -31.31 -4.96 -3.57
CA ILE A 433 -31.81 -5.65 -4.76
C ILE A 433 -32.09 -7.09 -4.38
N ASP A 434 -33.38 -7.43 -4.34
CA ASP A 434 -33.82 -8.81 -4.12
C ASP A 434 -33.82 -9.54 -5.47
N LEU A 435 -32.88 -10.48 -5.64
CA LEU A 435 -32.75 -11.28 -6.86
C LEU A 435 -33.80 -12.38 -6.96
N ARG A 436 -34.44 -12.75 -5.85
CA ARG A 436 -35.54 -13.71 -5.81
C ARG A 436 -36.83 -13.06 -6.27
N ALA A 437 -37.19 -11.92 -5.67
CA ALA A 437 -38.37 -11.15 -6.05
C ALA A 437 -38.18 -10.32 -7.34
N LYS A 438 -36.93 -10.14 -7.78
CA LYS A 438 -36.53 -9.25 -8.90
C LYS A 438 -37.00 -7.82 -8.66
N ARG A 439 -36.75 -7.31 -7.45
CA ARG A 439 -37.20 -5.99 -7.00
C ARG A 439 -36.04 -5.17 -6.46
N VAL A 440 -36.18 -3.87 -6.59
CA VAL A 440 -35.28 -2.88 -6.00
C VAL A 440 -36.02 -2.21 -4.86
N MET A 441 -35.43 -2.23 -3.68
CA MET A 441 -35.93 -1.59 -2.47
C MET A 441 -35.15 -0.29 -2.27
N LEU A 442 -35.88 0.82 -2.18
CA LEU A 442 -35.32 2.13 -1.92
C LEU A 442 -35.43 2.45 -0.41
N PRO A 443 -34.48 3.20 0.17
CA PRO A 443 -34.62 3.72 1.52
C PRO A 443 -35.87 4.59 1.66
N ALA A 444 -36.64 4.39 2.73
CA ALA A 444 -37.85 5.17 3.00
C ALA A 444 -37.55 6.69 3.15
N GLN A 445 -36.35 7.01 3.66
CA GLN A 445 -35.90 8.39 3.91
C GLN A 445 -35.34 9.10 2.65
N LEU A 446 -35.43 8.48 1.47
CA LEU A 446 -34.88 9.04 0.25
C LEU A 446 -35.62 10.34 -0.16
N PRO A 447 -34.92 11.47 -0.34
CA PRO A 447 -35.53 12.72 -0.79
C PRO A 447 -36.28 12.56 -2.12
N ALA A 448 -37.46 13.17 -2.23
CA ALA A 448 -38.33 13.04 -3.41
C ALA A 448 -37.61 13.42 -4.72
N ALA A 449 -36.79 14.47 -4.70
CA ALA A 449 -36.01 14.93 -5.85
C ALA A 449 -35.00 13.90 -6.38
N LEU A 450 -34.56 12.96 -5.52
CA LEU A 450 -33.57 11.94 -5.88
C LEU A 450 -34.20 10.58 -6.18
N ARG A 451 -35.50 10.40 -5.88
CA ARG A 451 -36.20 9.12 -6.00
C ARG A 451 -36.18 8.58 -7.42
N HIS A 452 -36.52 9.41 -8.40
CA HIS A 452 -36.52 9.00 -9.80
C HIS A 452 -35.14 8.51 -10.26
N GLN A 453 -34.07 9.21 -9.87
CA GLN A 453 -32.70 8.80 -10.20
C GLN A 453 -32.35 7.44 -9.56
N ALA A 454 -32.74 7.23 -8.30
CA ALA A 454 -32.53 5.98 -7.59
C ALA A 454 -33.27 4.80 -8.24
N GLU A 455 -34.51 5.02 -8.68
CA GLU A 455 -35.33 4.02 -9.37
C GLU A 455 -34.68 3.59 -10.69
N VAL A 456 -34.28 4.56 -11.52
CA VAL A 456 -33.66 4.27 -12.81
C VAL A 456 -32.33 3.53 -12.63
N LYS A 457 -31.44 4.05 -11.76
CA LYS A 457 -30.14 3.41 -11.51
C LYS A 457 -30.32 2.03 -10.87
N GLY A 458 -31.18 1.92 -9.86
CA GLY A 458 -31.54 0.66 -9.22
C GLY A 458 -32.03 -0.38 -10.21
N ARG A 459 -32.91 0.01 -11.14
CA ARG A 459 -33.41 -0.88 -12.18
C ARG A 459 -32.31 -1.38 -13.10
N ARG A 460 -31.37 -0.51 -13.51
CA ARG A 460 -30.23 -0.91 -14.35
C ARG A 460 -29.29 -1.88 -13.65
N ILE A 461 -29.09 -1.70 -12.35
CA ILE A 461 -28.29 -2.64 -11.54
C ILE A 461 -28.96 -4.02 -11.53
N LEU A 462 -30.28 -4.07 -11.30
CA LEU A 462 -31.05 -5.30 -11.37
C LEU A 462 -30.97 -5.94 -12.77
N ASP A 463 -31.10 -5.15 -13.84
CA ASP A 463 -31.04 -5.66 -15.21
C ASP A 463 -29.64 -6.25 -15.54
N LEU A 464 -28.56 -5.63 -15.08
CA LEU A 464 -27.19 -6.19 -15.16
C LEU A 464 -27.08 -7.52 -14.40
N LEU A 465 -27.55 -7.57 -13.15
CA LEU A 465 -27.49 -8.79 -12.33
C LEU A 465 -28.32 -9.92 -12.96
N MET A 466 -29.46 -9.59 -13.55
CA MET A 466 -30.30 -10.55 -14.27
C MET A 466 -29.70 -10.99 -15.61
N ALA A 467 -28.96 -10.12 -16.31
CA ALA A 467 -28.19 -10.49 -17.51
C ALA A 467 -27.07 -11.48 -17.14
N ALA A 468 -26.27 -11.16 -16.12
CA ALA A 468 -25.21 -12.02 -15.62
C ALA A 468 -25.72 -13.42 -15.22
N ARG A 469 -26.85 -13.48 -14.50
CA ARG A 469 -27.49 -14.75 -14.14
C ARG A 469 -27.99 -15.54 -15.35
N ARG A 470 -28.41 -14.87 -16.42
CA ARG A 470 -28.81 -15.53 -17.69
C ARG A 470 -27.60 -16.13 -18.39
N GLU A 471 -26.47 -15.44 -18.44
CA GLU A 471 -25.22 -15.99 -18.99
C GLU A 471 -24.78 -17.24 -18.24
N ARG A 472 -24.74 -17.18 -16.91
CA ARG A 472 -24.41 -18.35 -16.07
C ARG A 472 -25.33 -19.55 -16.36
N ARG A 473 -26.64 -19.32 -16.47
CA ARG A 473 -27.61 -20.39 -16.78
C ARG A 473 -27.40 -21.02 -18.16
N ARG A 474 -26.76 -20.31 -19.09
CA ARG A 474 -26.35 -20.82 -20.41
C ARG A 474 -25.03 -21.59 -20.37
N GLY A 475 -24.46 -21.82 -19.20
CA GLY A 475 -23.20 -22.55 -19.03
C GLY A 475 -21.95 -21.72 -19.28
N VAL A 476 -22.08 -20.39 -19.43
CA VAL A 476 -20.90 -19.52 -19.48
C VAL A 476 -20.27 -19.47 -18.09
N SER A 477 -18.96 -19.73 -18.00
CA SER A 477 -18.22 -19.77 -16.72
C SER A 477 -17.81 -18.38 -16.21
N GLU A 478 -17.74 -17.40 -17.10
CA GLU A 478 -17.23 -16.05 -16.81
C GLU A 478 -18.09 -14.96 -17.46
N PRO A 479 -18.13 -13.75 -16.89
CA PRO A 479 -18.88 -12.64 -17.47
C PRO A 479 -18.38 -12.29 -18.87
N ARG A 480 -19.30 -12.11 -19.84
CA ARG A 480 -18.95 -11.65 -21.20
C ARG A 480 -19.81 -10.48 -21.65
N ALA A 481 -21.13 -10.62 -21.68
CA ALA A 481 -22.04 -9.59 -22.15
C ALA A 481 -22.18 -8.42 -21.18
N VAL A 482 -21.93 -8.65 -19.88
CA VAL A 482 -21.98 -7.60 -18.85
C VAL A 482 -20.65 -6.89 -18.66
N LEU A 483 -19.59 -7.31 -19.35
CA LEU A 483 -18.30 -6.62 -19.33
C LEU A 483 -18.37 -5.30 -20.08
N GLY A 484 -17.56 -4.33 -19.68
CA GLY A 484 -17.36 -3.11 -20.47
C GLY A 484 -16.76 -3.42 -21.85
N PRO A 485 -16.99 -2.60 -22.88
CA PRO A 485 -16.51 -2.82 -24.25
C PRO A 485 -15.01 -3.17 -24.36
N TRP A 486 -14.20 -2.59 -23.48
CA TRP A 486 -12.74 -2.74 -23.38
C TRP A 486 -12.27 -4.08 -22.81
N GLN A 487 -13.16 -4.86 -22.20
CA GLN A 487 -12.88 -6.19 -21.64
C GLN A 487 -13.50 -7.32 -22.47
N ARG A 488 -14.34 -7.01 -23.48
CA ARG A 488 -14.99 -8.02 -24.33
C ARG A 488 -14.06 -8.67 -25.36
N GLY A 489 -12.81 -8.21 -25.48
CA GLY A 489 -11.96 -8.52 -26.64
C GLY A 489 -12.49 -7.83 -27.90
N ALA A 490 -11.69 -7.79 -28.97
CA ALA A 490 -12.19 -7.33 -30.27
C ALA A 490 -13.41 -8.19 -30.67
N PRO A 491 -14.47 -7.61 -31.25
CA PRO A 491 -15.56 -8.41 -31.80
C PRO A 491 -14.96 -9.41 -32.81
N PRO A 492 -15.44 -10.66 -32.87
CA PRO A 492 -15.05 -11.55 -33.96
C PRO A 492 -15.36 -10.83 -35.28
N SER A 493 -14.38 -10.77 -36.18
CA SER A 493 -14.59 -10.20 -37.52
C SER A 493 -15.78 -10.90 -38.16
N ALA A 494 -16.63 -10.16 -38.85
CA ALA A 494 -17.87 -10.65 -39.47
C ALA A 494 -17.67 -11.68 -40.61
N ASP A 495 -16.47 -12.25 -40.74
CA ASP A 495 -16.10 -13.27 -41.71
C ASP A 495 -15.74 -14.59 -40.99
N ALA A 496 -16.69 -15.17 -40.25
CA ALA A 496 -16.61 -16.52 -39.69
C ALA A 496 -17.93 -17.27 -39.88
#